data_AF-A0A1G8BD49-F1
#
_entry.id   AF-A0A1G8BD49-F1
#
_cell.length_a   1.000
_cell.length_b   1.000
_cell.length_c   1.000
_cell.angle_alpha   90.00
_cell.angle_beta   90.00
_cell.angle_gamma   90.00
#
_symmetry.space_group_name_H-M   'P 1'
#
loop_
_entity.id
_entity.type
_entity.pdbx_description
1 polymer ?
#
loop_
_entity_poly.entity_id
_entity_poly.type
_entity_poly.pdbx_seq_one_letter_code
_entity_poly.pdbx_strand_id
1 'polypeptide(L)'
;MPAMATRFLEARFAWARTALDSPARTTRSAVVVGRLLGLAFVVCFATGMYSHALQDPLPWMVFPTRPTWIYQWTQGLHVISGTAAIPLLLGKLWIVYPRLFSWPPLDSPLHGLERLSIAMLVSSSLVQVAIGFLNTLQWYPWEFSFRRVHLALAWVVIGSLAVHVAAKLPQIVAHWRRDRGETPRPTPRIVRPATPDANDPTDPVGADAPATATTRERDGA
;
A
#
# COMPACT_ATOMS: atom_id res chain seq x y z
N MET A 1 12.07 -24.75 25.86
CA MET A 1 10.71 -25.02 25.33
C MET A 1 10.02 -23.85 24.59
N PRO A 2 10.39 -22.54 24.67
CA PRO A 2 9.67 -21.49 23.93
C PRO A 2 9.94 -21.51 22.41
N ALA A 3 11.18 -21.80 21.98
CA ALA A 3 11.58 -21.72 20.57
C ALA A 3 10.86 -22.71 19.63
N MET A 4 10.40 -23.86 20.15
CA MET A 4 9.72 -24.88 19.37
C MET A 4 8.26 -24.48 19.06
N ALA A 5 7.59 -23.82 20.01
CA ALA A 5 6.26 -23.26 19.81
C ALA A 5 6.27 -22.10 18.80
N THR A 6 7.30 -21.25 18.84
CA THR A 6 7.49 -20.13 17.89
C THR A 6 7.68 -20.64 16.47
N ARG A 7 8.55 -21.65 16.26
CA ARG A 7 8.79 -22.23 14.92
C ARG A 7 7.56 -22.94 14.35
N PHE A 8 6.78 -23.61 15.20
CA PHE A 8 5.55 -24.29 14.77
C PHE A 8 4.47 -23.30 14.34
N LEU A 9 4.31 -22.19 15.06
CA LEU A 9 3.39 -21.12 14.71
C LEU A 9 3.85 -20.34 13.47
N GLU A 10 5.15 -20.05 13.35
CA GLU A 10 5.73 -19.43 12.15
C GLU A 10 5.46 -20.25 10.89
N ALA A 11 5.64 -21.58 10.94
CA ALA A 11 5.32 -22.49 9.85
C ALA A 11 3.81 -22.48 9.51
N ARG A 12 2.93 -22.41 10.53
CA ARG A 12 1.47 -22.30 10.34
C ARG A 12 0.99 -20.93 9.83
N PHE A 13 1.80 -19.88 9.89
CA PHE A 13 1.46 -18.60 9.26
C PHE A 13 2.20 -18.35 7.95
N ALA A 14 3.28 -19.09 7.67
CA ALA A 14 4.03 -19.01 6.42
C ALA A 14 3.18 -19.41 5.22
N TRP A 15 2.46 -20.54 5.30
CA TRP A 15 1.57 -20.99 4.21
C TRP A 15 0.40 -20.03 3.97
N ALA A 16 -0.11 -19.38 5.03
CA ALA A 16 -1.14 -18.36 4.91
C ALA A 16 -0.60 -17.11 4.19
N ARG A 17 0.67 -16.73 4.41
CA ARG A 17 1.31 -15.61 3.69
C ARG A 17 1.49 -15.93 2.21
N THR A 18 2.01 -17.12 1.86
CA THR A 18 2.16 -17.54 0.46
C THR A 18 0.82 -17.71 -0.26
N ALA A 19 -0.20 -18.25 0.41
CA ALA A 19 -1.55 -18.36 -0.16
C ALA A 19 -2.25 -16.99 -0.34
N LEU A 20 -1.81 -15.96 0.39
CA LEU A 20 -2.36 -14.61 0.34
C LEU A 20 -1.52 -13.64 -0.52
N ASP A 21 -0.41 -14.09 -1.11
CA ASP A 21 0.40 -13.28 -2.01
C ASP A 21 -0.33 -13.13 -3.36
N SER A 22 -1.03 -12.01 -3.50
CA SER A 22 -1.61 -11.61 -4.78
C SER A 22 -0.66 -10.64 -5.52
N PRO A 23 -0.57 -10.72 -6.85
CA PRO A 23 0.17 -9.74 -7.67
C PRO A 23 -0.27 -8.28 -7.45
N ALA A 24 -1.49 -8.05 -6.93
CA ALA A 24 -2.04 -6.72 -6.70
C ALA A 24 -1.55 -6.04 -5.41
N ARG A 25 -0.91 -6.76 -4.47
CA ARG A 25 -0.40 -6.21 -3.20
C ARG A 25 1.02 -5.66 -3.34
N THR A 26 1.18 -4.68 -4.21
CA THR A 26 2.45 -3.99 -4.41
C THR A 26 2.60 -2.80 -3.46
N THR A 27 3.83 -2.38 -3.20
CA THR A 27 4.09 -1.11 -2.49
C THR A 27 3.42 0.07 -3.19
N ARG A 28 3.39 0.06 -4.53
CA ARG A 28 2.72 1.10 -5.33
C ARG A 28 1.22 1.16 -5.06
N SER A 29 0.51 0.02 -5.08
CA SER A 29 -0.92 0.01 -4.79
C SER A 29 -1.22 0.45 -3.35
N ALA A 30 -0.41 0.03 -2.38
CA ALA A 30 -0.52 0.45 -0.98
C ALA A 30 -0.42 1.98 -0.80
N VAL A 31 0.48 2.62 -1.55
CA VAL A 31 0.70 4.08 -1.53
C VAL A 31 -0.43 4.80 -2.24
N VAL A 32 -0.80 4.39 -3.46
CA VAL A 32 -1.85 5.05 -4.25
C VAL A 32 -3.19 5.00 -3.51
N VAL A 33 -3.62 3.82 -3.05
CA VAL A 33 -4.86 3.65 -2.28
C VAL A 33 -4.80 4.46 -0.98
N GLY A 34 -3.65 4.46 -0.29
CA GLY A 34 -3.46 5.25 0.92
C GLY A 34 -3.60 6.77 0.70
N ARG A 35 -3.05 7.29 -0.40
CA ARG A 35 -3.15 8.72 -0.75
C ARG A 35 -4.57 9.12 -1.14
N LEU A 36 -5.25 8.30 -1.94
CA LEU A 36 -6.64 8.53 -2.32
C LEU A 36 -7.57 8.49 -1.09
N LEU A 37 -7.37 7.52 -0.20
CA LEU A 37 -8.11 7.42 1.06
C LEU A 37 -7.87 8.62 1.97
N GLY A 38 -6.61 9.03 2.12
CA GLY A 38 -6.26 10.24 2.88
C GLY A 38 -6.90 11.50 2.30
N LEU A 39 -6.89 11.65 0.97
CA LEU A 39 -7.55 12.77 0.30
C LEU A 39 -9.07 12.75 0.55
N ALA A 40 -9.72 11.59 0.41
CA ALA A 40 -11.15 11.44 0.67
C ALA A 40 -11.50 11.85 2.11
N PHE A 41 -10.72 11.44 3.12
CA PHE A 41 -10.95 11.85 4.50
C PHE A 41 -10.75 13.36 4.72
N VAL A 42 -9.73 13.97 4.13
CA VAL A 42 -9.51 15.42 4.25
C VAL A 42 -10.67 16.19 3.60
N VAL A 43 -11.12 15.75 2.43
CA VAL A 43 -12.27 16.37 1.74
C VAL A 43 -13.56 16.21 2.55
N CYS A 44 -13.87 15.01 3.05
CA CYS A 44 -15.02 14.78 3.94
C CYS A 44 -14.92 15.63 5.20
N PHE A 45 -13.75 15.72 5.82
CA PHE A 45 -13.57 16.52 7.03
C PHE A 45 -13.82 18.01 6.75
N ALA A 46 -13.18 18.58 5.72
CA ALA A 46 -13.35 19.99 5.40
C ALA A 46 -14.80 20.35 5.06
N THR A 47 -15.44 19.54 4.21
CA THR A 47 -16.86 19.73 3.84
C THR A 47 -17.81 19.48 5.02
N GLY A 48 -17.50 18.52 5.89
CA GLY A 48 -18.28 18.24 7.10
C GLY A 48 -18.16 19.37 8.13
N MET A 49 -16.97 19.95 8.30
CA MET A 49 -16.75 21.13 9.15
C MET A 49 -17.51 22.34 8.63
N TYR A 50 -17.55 22.55 7.30
CA TYR A 50 -18.38 23.58 6.70
C TYR A 50 -19.87 23.36 7.00
N SER A 51 -20.36 22.12 6.83
CA SER A 51 -21.75 21.77 7.16
C SER A 51 -22.07 21.97 8.66
N HIS A 52 -21.14 21.63 9.55
CA HIS A 52 -21.28 21.87 10.98
C HIS A 52 -21.34 23.37 11.31
N ALA A 53 -20.45 24.16 10.71
CA ALA A 53 -20.41 25.61 10.91
C ALA A 53 -21.69 26.31 10.42
N LEU A 54 -22.35 25.77 9.40
CA LEU A 54 -23.68 26.23 8.95
C LEU A 54 -24.81 25.85 9.93
N GLN A 55 -24.68 24.72 10.63
CA GLN A 55 -25.69 24.21 11.56
C GLN A 55 -25.59 24.84 12.95
N ASP A 56 -24.37 25.10 13.41
CA ASP A 56 -24.06 25.59 14.76
C ASP A 56 -22.93 26.64 14.69
N PRO A 57 -23.19 27.83 14.09
CA PRO A 57 -22.19 28.87 13.96
C PRO A 57 -21.86 29.50 15.33
N LEU A 58 -20.60 29.83 15.54
CA LEU A 58 -20.22 30.75 16.63
C LEU A 58 -20.81 32.14 16.37
N PRO A 59 -21.00 32.99 17.41
CA PRO A 59 -21.67 34.29 17.26
C PRO A 59 -21.07 35.23 16.21
N TRP A 60 -19.78 35.07 15.87
CA TRP A 60 -19.08 35.87 14.86
C TRP A 60 -19.04 35.23 13.47
N MET A 61 -19.52 33.99 13.32
CA MET A 61 -19.49 33.25 12.06
C MET A 61 -20.77 33.51 11.26
N VAL A 62 -20.66 34.39 10.26
CA VAL A 62 -21.76 34.68 9.33
C VAL A 62 -21.49 33.97 8.02
N PHE A 63 -22.39 33.05 7.63
CA PHE A 63 -22.27 32.30 6.38
C PHE A 63 -23.37 32.69 5.39
N PRO A 64 -23.02 32.91 4.11
CA PRO A 64 -24.02 33.13 3.08
C PRO A 64 -24.80 31.83 2.83
N THR A 65 -26.11 31.83 3.08
CA THR A 65 -27.02 30.71 2.75
C THR A 65 -27.43 30.69 1.28
N ARG A 66 -27.02 31.72 0.54
CA ARG A 66 -27.20 31.85 -0.91
C ARG A 66 -25.89 32.27 -1.58
N PRO A 67 -25.62 31.79 -2.80
CA PRO A 67 -26.47 30.88 -3.59
C PRO A 67 -26.43 29.42 -3.09
N THR A 68 -27.53 28.69 -3.26
CA THR A 68 -27.71 27.32 -2.71
C THR A 68 -26.77 26.27 -3.31
N TRP A 69 -26.23 26.52 -4.51
CA TRP A 69 -25.31 25.60 -5.16
C TRP A 69 -24.03 25.37 -4.36
N ILE A 70 -23.59 26.33 -3.54
CA ILE A 70 -22.40 26.17 -2.69
C ILE A 70 -22.61 24.98 -1.75
N TYR A 71 -23.75 24.96 -1.06
CA TYR A 71 -24.09 23.85 -0.17
C TYR A 71 -24.25 22.54 -0.92
N GLN A 72 -24.88 22.55 -2.10
CA GLN A 72 -25.02 21.35 -2.93
C GLN A 72 -23.67 20.75 -3.32
N TRP A 73 -22.70 21.59 -3.71
CA TRP A 73 -21.36 21.15 -4.05
C TRP A 73 -20.61 20.60 -2.84
N THR A 74 -20.62 21.30 -1.71
CA THR A 74 -19.94 20.82 -0.50
C THR A 74 -20.55 19.53 0.01
N GLN A 75 -21.88 19.41 0.00
CA GLN A 75 -22.60 18.24 0.47
C GLN A 75 -22.46 17.06 -0.50
N GLY A 76 -22.55 17.31 -1.81
CA GLY A 76 -22.32 16.31 -2.84
C GLY A 76 -20.90 15.77 -2.79
N LEU A 77 -19.90 16.65 -2.65
CA LEU A 77 -18.50 16.25 -2.51
C LEU A 77 -18.25 15.43 -1.23
N HIS A 78 -18.90 15.80 -0.12
CA HIS A 78 -18.83 15.05 1.14
C HIS A 78 -19.35 13.62 0.96
N VAL A 79 -20.56 13.48 0.40
CA VAL A 79 -21.19 12.17 0.19
C VAL A 79 -20.38 11.32 -0.79
N ILE A 80 -20.01 11.86 -1.96
CA ILE A 80 -19.24 11.14 -2.97
C ILE A 80 -17.89 10.68 -2.40
N SER A 81 -17.18 11.55 -1.68
CA SER A 81 -15.89 11.20 -1.07
C SER A 81 -16.05 10.16 0.04
N GLY A 82 -17.09 10.26 0.86
CA GLY A 82 -17.41 9.30 1.92
C GLY A 82 -17.76 7.92 1.35
N THR A 83 -18.55 7.88 0.28
CA THR A 83 -18.87 6.63 -0.43
C THR A 83 -17.63 6.04 -1.10
N ALA A 84 -16.80 6.85 -1.74
CA ALA A 84 -15.54 6.40 -2.35
C ALA A 84 -14.54 5.89 -1.29
N ALA A 85 -14.58 6.39 -0.06
CA ALA A 85 -13.76 5.90 1.04
C ALA A 85 -14.07 4.45 1.41
N ILE A 86 -15.28 3.93 1.14
CA ILE A 86 -15.65 2.53 1.45
C ILE A 86 -14.72 1.53 0.71
N PRO A 87 -14.70 1.47 -0.63
CA PRO A 87 -13.83 0.53 -1.33
C PRO A 87 -12.34 0.83 -1.11
N LEU A 88 -11.97 2.10 -0.94
CA LEU A 88 -10.58 2.48 -0.64
C LEU A 88 -10.11 1.97 0.72
N LEU A 89 -10.95 2.07 1.75
CA LEU A 89 -10.66 1.59 3.10
C LEU A 89 -10.58 0.07 3.12
N LEU A 90 -11.55 -0.62 2.52
CA LEU A 90 -11.54 -2.08 2.41
C LEU A 90 -10.32 -2.58 1.62
N GLY A 91 -10.00 -1.93 0.50
CA GLY A 91 -8.80 -2.22 -0.28
C GLY A 91 -7.52 -1.99 0.52
N LYS A 92 -7.43 -0.89 1.29
CA LYS A 92 -6.29 -0.62 2.15
C LYS A 92 -6.14 -1.70 3.23
N LEU A 93 -7.23 -2.07 3.89
CA LEU A 93 -7.26 -3.13 4.89
C LEU A 93 -6.84 -4.47 4.31
N TRP A 94 -7.32 -4.83 3.13
CA TRP A 94 -6.90 -6.05 2.44
C TRP A 94 -5.40 -6.07 2.11
N ILE A 95 -4.83 -4.92 1.71
CA ILE A 95 -3.39 -4.78 1.45
C ILE A 95 -2.58 -4.95 2.74
N VAL A 96 -3.03 -4.35 3.85
CA VAL A 96 -2.28 -4.37 5.12
C VAL A 96 -2.61 -5.57 6.00
N TYR A 97 -3.66 -6.33 5.70
CA TYR A 97 -4.17 -7.45 6.50
C TYR A 97 -3.08 -8.41 6.97
N PRO A 98 -2.13 -8.87 6.13
CA PRO A 98 -1.06 -9.77 6.58
C PRO A 98 -0.18 -9.17 7.68
N ARG A 99 -0.02 -7.85 7.70
CA ARG A 99 0.77 -7.12 8.70
C ARG A 99 0.06 -7.00 10.05
N LEU A 100 -1.26 -7.22 10.12
CA LEU A 100 -1.94 -7.28 11.43
C LEU A 100 -1.51 -8.51 12.24
N PHE A 101 -1.04 -9.57 11.58
CA PHE A 101 -0.59 -10.83 12.18
C PHE A 101 0.93 -10.97 12.25
N SER A 102 1.68 -9.88 12.15
CA SER A 102 3.14 -9.91 12.37
C SER A 102 3.43 -10.27 13.83
N TRP A 103 4.40 -11.16 14.02
CA TRP A 103 4.90 -11.60 15.33
C TRP A 103 6.35 -11.16 15.48
N PRO A 104 6.80 -10.70 16.67
CA PRO A 104 6.06 -10.58 17.94
C PRO A 104 5.00 -9.46 17.92
N PRO A 105 3.91 -9.55 18.72
CA PRO A 105 2.86 -8.54 18.72
C PRO A 105 3.30 -7.22 19.35
N LEU A 106 4.28 -7.26 20.25
CA LEU A 106 4.82 -6.14 21.00
C LEU A 106 6.32 -6.36 21.19
N ASP A 107 7.12 -5.62 20.45
CA ASP A 107 8.59 -5.64 20.59
C ASP A 107 9.08 -4.59 21.61
N SER A 108 8.31 -3.50 21.81
CA SER A 108 8.64 -2.40 22.73
C SER A 108 7.40 -1.56 23.08
N PRO A 109 7.45 -0.74 24.14
CA PRO A 109 6.36 0.20 24.46
C PRO A 109 6.05 1.17 23.31
N LEU A 110 7.09 1.64 22.60
CA LEU A 110 6.93 2.49 21.43
C LEU A 110 6.20 1.75 20.30
N HIS A 111 6.56 0.49 20.05
CA HIS A 111 5.86 -0.35 19.08
C HIS A 111 4.39 -0.57 19.47
N GLY A 112 4.10 -0.73 20.76
CA GLY A 112 2.73 -0.78 21.28
C GLY A 112 1.92 0.47 20.97
N LEU A 113 2.51 1.66 21.18
CA LEU A 113 1.87 2.94 20.84
C LEU A 113 1.63 3.09 19.34
N GLU A 114 2.58 2.66 18.50
CA GLU A 114 2.39 2.64 17.05
C GLU A 114 1.19 1.77 16.65
N ARG A 115 1.10 0.55 17.19
CA ARG A 115 -0.03 -0.36 16.90
C ARG A 115 -1.35 0.19 17.43
N LEU A 116 -1.36 0.82 18.60
CA LEU A 116 -2.55 1.46 19.16
C LEU A 116 -3.04 2.61 18.26
N SER A 117 -2.12 3.44 17.76
CA SER A 117 -2.48 4.54 16.85
C SER A 117 -3.12 4.03 15.55
N ILE A 118 -2.61 2.92 15.02
CA ILE A 118 -3.16 2.26 13.83
C ILE A 118 -4.53 1.65 14.15
N ALA A 119 -4.67 0.99 15.29
CA ALA A 119 -5.94 0.41 15.73
C ALA A 119 -7.01 1.49 15.86
N MET A 120 -6.67 2.64 16.45
CA MET A 120 -7.57 3.79 16.58
C MET A 120 -7.97 4.36 15.21
N LEU A 121 -7.00 4.54 14.29
CA LEU A 121 -7.28 5.00 12.93
C LEU A 121 -8.22 4.05 12.20
N VAL A 122 -7.97 2.74 12.26
CA VAL A 122 -8.76 1.73 11.57
C VAL A 122 -10.17 1.64 12.15
N SER A 123 -10.32 1.53 13.46
CA SER A 123 -11.63 1.37 14.11
C SER A 123 -12.48 2.62 13.90
N SER A 124 -11.94 3.82 14.14
CA SER A 124 -12.66 5.07 13.93
C SER A 124 -13.04 5.28 12.46
N SER A 125 -12.16 4.96 11.51
CA SER A 125 -12.46 5.07 10.07
C SER A 125 -13.61 4.14 9.65
N LEU A 126 -13.59 2.89 10.12
CA LEU A 126 -14.66 1.92 9.81
C LEU A 126 -15.99 2.40 10.34
N VAL A 127 -16.04 2.82 11.60
CA VAL A 127 -17.28 3.34 12.21
C VAL A 127 -17.74 4.62 11.50
N GLN A 128 -16.84 5.58 11.29
CA GLN A 128 -17.14 6.87 10.64
C GLN A 128 -17.78 6.69 9.27
N VAL A 129 -17.18 5.85 8.43
CA VAL A 129 -17.67 5.58 7.07
C VAL A 129 -18.98 4.79 7.12
N ALA A 130 -19.09 3.78 8.00
CA ALA A 130 -20.30 2.99 8.13
C ALA A 130 -21.51 3.84 8.55
N ILE A 131 -21.40 4.61 9.63
CA ILE A 131 -22.50 5.46 10.09
C ILE A 131 -22.83 6.56 9.07
N GLY A 132 -21.81 7.11 8.38
CA GLY A 132 -22.00 8.11 7.33
C GLY A 132 -22.77 7.55 6.14
N PHE A 133 -22.41 6.36 5.69
CA PHE A 133 -23.10 5.66 4.62
C PHE A 133 -24.55 5.34 5.00
N LEU A 134 -24.78 4.77 6.20
CA LEU A 134 -26.11 4.44 6.68
C LEU A 134 -27.01 5.67 6.85
N ASN A 135 -26.43 6.82 7.22
CA ASN A 135 -27.13 8.11 7.22
C ASN A 135 -27.60 8.51 5.81
N THR A 136 -26.85 8.21 4.74
CA THR A 136 -27.34 8.46 3.35
C THR A 136 -28.54 7.59 2.99
N LEU A 137 -28.66 6.42 3.62
CA LEU A 137 -29.80 5.51 3.46
C LEU A 137 -30.95 5.81 4.42
N GLN A 138 -30.79 6.80 5.32
CA GLN A 138 -31.73 7.11 6.39
C GLN A 138 -32.03 5.92 7.32
N TRP A 139 -31.10 4.97 7.42
CA TRP A 139 -31.25 3.80 8.30
C TRP A 139 -30.36 3.97 9.54
N TYR A 140 -30.98 4.02 10.72
CA TYR A 140 -30.30 4.26 12.00
C TYR A 140 -30.60 3.11 12.97
N PRO A 141 -29.84 2.01 12.91
CA PRO A 141 -29.96 0.90 13.87
C PRO A 141 -29.40 1.24 15.27
N TRP A 142 -29.32 2.53 15.64
CA TRP A 142 -28.73 3.02 16.88
C TRP A 142 -29.54 4.17 17.47
N GLU A 143 -29.40 4.38 18.78
CA GLU A 143 -30.13 5.40 19.54
C GLU A 143 -29.35 6.73 19.72
N PHE A 144 -28.06 6.76 19.36
CA PHE A 144 -27.23 7.95 19.53
C PHE A 144 -27.43 8.99 18.43
N SER A 145 -27.10 10.26 18.75
CA SER A 145 -27.13 11.34 17.76
C SER A 145 -26.05 11.15 16.69
N PHE A 146 -26.47 10.84 15.46
CA PHE A 146 -25.57 10.75 14.31
C PHE A 146 -24.68 11.99 14.19
N ARG A 147 -25.25 13.21 14.19
CA ARG A 147 -24.49 14.45 14.01
C ARG A 147 -23.35 14.62 15.03
N ARG A 148 -23.64 14.39 16.32
CA ARG A 148 -22.64 14.55 17.38
C ARG A 148 -21.55 13.48 17.29
N VAL A 149 -21.94 12.21 17.13
CA VAL A 149 -20.99 11.09 17.07
C VAL A 149 -20.14 11.16 15.81
N HIS A 150 -20.75 11.48 14.66
CA HIS A 150 -20.05 11.59 13.38
C HIS A 150 -19.05 12.76 13.36
N LEU A 151 -19.38 13.89 14.00
CA LEU A 151 -18.44 15.00 14.16
C LEU A 151 -17.28 14.63 15.10
N ALA A 152 -17.57 14.02 16.26
CA ALA A 152 -16.54 13.61 17.22
C ALA A 152 -15.57 12.59 16.60
N LEU A 153 -16.10 11.58 15.91
CA LEU A 153 -15.30 10.59 15.20
C LEU A 153 -14.51 11.20 14.04
N ALA A 154 -15.02 12.22 13.35
CA ALA A 154 -14.27 12.92 12.30
C ALA A 154 -12.94 13.51 12.84
N TRP A 155 -12.97 14.12 14.04
CA TRP A 155 -11.77 14.60 14.73
C TRP A 155 -10.82 13.47 15.13
N VAL A 156 -11.37 12.35 15.63
CA VAL A 156 -10.57 11.16 15.96
C VAL A 156 -9.87 10.59 14.72
N VAL A 157 -10.59 10.47 13.60
CA VAL A 157 -10.05 9.97 12.32
C VAL A 157 -8.92 10.87 11.82
N ILE A 158 -9.15 12.19 11.74
CA ILE A 158 -8.14 13.12 11.24
C ILE A 158 -6.95 13.24 12.19
N GLY A 159 -7.17 13.26 13.50
CA GLY A 159 -6.09 13.25 14.49
C GLY A 159 -5.24 11.98 14.39
N SER A 160 -5.89 10.81 14.29
CA SER A 160 -5.19 9.52 14.13
C SER A 160 -4.47 9.43 12.79
N LEU A 161 -5.04 9.97 11.72
CA LEU A 161 -4.40 10.04 10.41
C LEU A 161 -3.15 10.93 10.44
N ALA A 162 -3.22 12.09 11.10
CA ALA A 162 -2.08 12.98 11.27
C ALA A 162 -0.95 12.31 12.05
N VAL A 163 -1.26 11.64 13.17
CA VAL A 163 -0.29 10.85 13.94
C VAL A 163 0.32 9.73 13.08
N HIS A 164 -0.51 9.01 12.33
CA HIS A 164 -0.06 7.94 11.44
C HIS A 164 0.92 8.45 10.37
N VAL A 165 0.62 9.57 9.73
CA VAL A 165 1.48 10.19 8.73
C VAL A 165 2.77 10.70 9.37
N ALA A 166 2.68 11.38 10.52
CA ALA A 166 3.85 11.89 11.24
C ALA A 166 4.82 10.77 11.64
N ALA A 167 4.32 9.63 12.11
CA ALA A 167 5.13 8.46 12.46
C ALA A 167 5.86 7.85 11.24
N LYS A 168 5.27 7.95 10.03
CA LYS A 168 5.85 7.43 8.79
C LYS A 168 6.74 8.42 8.05
N LEU A 169 6.63 9.71 8.33
CA LEU A 169 7.34 10.77 7.63
C LEU A 169 8.88 10.64 7.71
N PRO A 170 9.52 10.30 8.86
CA PRO A 170 10.97 10.14 8.94
C PRO A 170 11.50 9.05 8.00
N GLN A 171 10.77 7.93 7.88
CA GLN A 171 11.12 6.81 7.02
C GLN A 171 11.08 7.22 5.54
N ILE A 172 10.07 8.00 5.16
CA ILE A 172 9.92 8.55 3.80
C ILE A 172 11.08 9.52 3.52
N VAL A 173 11.33 10.48 4.41
CA VAL A 173 12.41 11.48 4.23
C VAL A 173 13.78 10.81 4.14
N ALA A 174 14.06 9.79 4.95
CA ALA A 174 15.32 9.06 4.92
C ALA A 174 15.52 8.26 3.62
N HIS A 175 14.45 7.80 2.97
CA HIS A 175 14.52 7.16 1.65
C HIS A 175 14.84 8.18 0.56
N TRP A 176 14.11 9.30 0.52
CA TRP A 176 14.34 10.38 -0.46
C TRP A 176 15.72 11.04 -0.35
N ARG A 177 16.31 11.09 0.86
CA ARG A 177 17.67 11.62 1.07
C ARG A 177 18.76 10.69 0.52
N ARG A 178 18.55 9.37 0.51
CA ARG A 178 19.51 8.39 -0.04
C ARG A 178 19.51 8.41 -1.56
N ASP A 179 18.33 8.47 -2.19
CA ASP A 179 18.20 8.51 -3.66
C ASP A 179 18.79 9.77 -4.31
N ARG A 180 18.98 10.86 -3.54
CA ARG A 180 19.64 12.09 -4.03
C ARG A 180 21.16 12.07 -3.93
N GLY A 181 21.74 11.09 -3.23
CA GLY A 181 23.18 10.95 -3.02
C GLY A 181 23.87 9.93 -3.93
N GLU A 182 23.10 9.10 -4.63
CA GLU A 182 23.63 8.05 -5.52
C GLU A 182 23.67 8.58 -6.97
N THR A 183 24.77 9.21 -7.39
CA THR A 183 25.06 9.34 -8.83
C THR A 183 25.09 7.95 -9.45
N PRO A 184 24.39 7.68 -10.57
CA PRO A 184 24.41 6.36 -11.21
C PRO A 184 25.84 5.94 -11.51
N ARG A 185 26.39 5.02 -10.72
CA ARG A 185 27.68 4.41 -11.02
C ARG A 185 27.45 3.54 -12.27
N PRO A 186 28.22 3.71 -13.37
CA PRO A 186 28.06 2.88 -14.56
C PRO A 186 28.18 1.42 -14.14
N THR A 187 27.11 0.64 -14.32
CA THR A 187 27.13 -0.79 -14.01
C THR A 187 28.15 -1.44 -14.94
N PRO A 188 29.15 -2.20 -14.43
CA PRO A 188 30.03 -2.96 -15.30
C PRO A 188 29.17 -3.91 -16.13
N ARG A 189 29.25 -3.77 -17.45
CA ARG A 189 28.62 -4.71 -18.38
C ARG A 189 29.25 -6.08 -18.13
N ILE A 190 28.52 -6.97 -17.46
CA ILE A 190 28.88 -8.38 -17.38
C ILE A 190 28.76 -8.93 -18.81
N VAL A 191 29.89 -9.04 -19.50
CA VAL A 191 29.97 -9.78 -20.76
C VAL A 191 29.76 -11.25 -20.41
N ARG A 192 28.59 -11.79 -20.73
CA ARG A 192 28.32 -13.22 -20.57
C ARG A 192 29.20 -13.98 -21.56
N PRO A 193 29.99 -14.98 -21.14
CA PRO A 193 30.72 -15.83 -22.07
C PRO A 193 29.73 -16.50 -23.02
N ALA A 194 30.04 -16.51 -24.31
CA ALA A 194 29.24 -17.24 -25.29
C ALA A 194 29.28 -18.73 -24.96
N THR A 195 28.12 -19.31 -24.66
CA THR A 195 27.92 -20.76 -24.64
C THR A 195 28.00 -21.28 -26.07
N PRO A 196 28.81 -22.31 -26.38
CA PRO A 196 28.80 -22.95 -27.68
C PRO A 196 27.42 -23.57 -27.95
N ASP A 197 26.84 -23.26 -29.11
CA ASP A 197 25.57 -23.81 -29.54
C ASP A 197 25.71 -25.33 -29.78
N ALA A 198 24.85 -26.12 -29.14
CA ALA A 198 24.85 -27.58 -29.23
C ALA A 198 24.10 -28.13 -30.45
N ASN A 199 23.92 -27.31 -31.51
CA ASN A 199 23.22 -27.69 -32.74
C ASN A 199 24.08 -27.35 -33.97
N ASP A 200 25.26 -27.94 -34.07
CA ASP A 200 26.02 -28.04 -35.31
C ASP A 200 25.84 -29.45 -35.90
N PRO A 201 25.01 -29.64 -36.94
CA PRO A 201 24.86 -30.93 -37.60
C PRO A 201 25.75 -30.97 -38.84
N THR A 202 26.96 -31.51 -38.70
CA THR A 202 27.76 -32.01 -39.83
C THR A 202 28.25 -33.43 -39.56
N ASP A 203 27.45 -34.38 -40.08
CA ASP A 203 27.70 -35.71 -40.64
C ASP A 203 28.81 -36.66 -40.11
N PRO A 204 28.46 -37.95 -39.91
CA PRO A 204 29.39 -39.07 -39.92
C PRO A 204 29.13 -40.01 -41.11
N VAL A 205 29.95 -39.98 -42.18
CA VAL A 205 30.09 -41.12 -43.12
C VAL A 205 31.51 -41.14 -43.69
N GLY A 206 32.19 -42.28 -43.60
CA GLY A 206 33.37 -42.59 -44.42
C GLY A 206 34.42 -43.47 -43.77
N ALA A 207 34.12 -44.77 -43.61
CA ALA A 207 35.14 -45.80 -43.45
C ALA A 207 35.87 -46.01 -44.80
N ASP A 208 37.20 -46.09 -44.80
CA ASP A 208 37.95 -47.27 -45.25
C ASP A 208 39.47 -47.09 -45.19
N ALA A 209 40.12 -48.25 -45.09
CA ALA A 209 41.49 -48.59 -44.69
C ALA A 209 42.62 -48.19 -45.69
N PRO A 210 43.92 -48.41 -45.32
CA PRO A 210 45.08 -47.74 -45.91
C PRO A 210 45.84 -48.60 -46.94
N ALA A 211 46.61 -47.97 -47.84
CA ALA A 211 47.79 -48.59 -48.45
C ALA A 211 48.76 -47.61 -49.15
N THR A 212 50.06 -47.90 -48.92
CA THR A 212 51.23 -47.73 -49.82
C THR A 212 51.84 -46.35 -50.14
N ALA A 213 53.04 -46.16 -49.55
CA ALA A 213 54.31 -45.76 -50.16
C ALA A 213 54.34 -44.81 -51.37
N THR A 214 55.09 -43.71 -51.26
CA THR A 214 56.44 -43.58 -51.84
C THR A 214 57.08 -42.21 -51.53
N THR A 215 58.35 -42.28 -51.16
CA THR A 215 59.32 -41.19 -51.06
C THR A 215 59.67 -40.64 -52.45
N ARG A 216 59.72 -39.31 -52.64
CA ARG A 216 60.87 -38.66 -53.28
C ARG A 216 60.86 -37.13 -53.16
N GLU A 217 61.83 -36.66 -52.40
CA GLU A 217 62.61 -35.43 -52.52
C GLU A 217 62.84 -34.95 -53.98
N ARG A 218 62.69 -33.63 -54.21
CA ARG A 218 63.74 -32.82 -54.88
C ARG A 218 63.47 -31.31 -54.81
N ASP A 219 64.55 -30.63 -54.47
CA ASP A 219 64.83 -29.19 -54.49
C ASP A 219 64.41 -28.45 -55.76
N GLY A 220 64.28 -27.12 -55.61
CA GLY A 220 64.95 -26.20 -56.52
C GLY A 220 64.15 -24.98 -57.00
N ALA A 221 64.63 -23.81 -56.54
CA ALA A 221 64.51 -22.45 -57.11
C ALA A 221 63.15 -21.74 -57.10
#